data_AF-A0A0Q4R3I9-F1
#
_entry.id   AF-A0A0Q4R3I9-F1
#
_cell.length_a   1.000
_cell.length_b   1.000
_cell.length_c   1.000
_cell.angle_alpha   90.00
_cell.angle_beta   90.00
_cell.angle_gamma   90.00
#
_symmetry.space_group_name_H-M   'P 1'
#
loop_
_entity.id
_entity.type
_entity.pdbx_description
1 polymer ?
#
loop_
_entity_poly.entity_id
_entity_poly.type
_entity_poly.pdbx_seq_one_letter_code
_entity_poly.pdbx_strand_id
1 'polypeptide(L)'
;MKKLDNEAAAFDELGIKIAVGSGIKTGKLELTDFSKEIMKTKPMNSPIPEKWYRKGGTISMEENGTWTYTNKQGQSVSYPNGYPDFTPYYHPTVKPVEIEVTKPKNPQTDFKKANEEAGLNKDSDPSVPASNKPPDDYTWHHHEDGKTMVLVDEDIHREFRHIGGQSTVNGKNAEGD
;
A
#
# COMPACT_ATOMS: atom_id res chain seq x y z
N MET A 1 -34.63 6.87 14.63
CA MET A 1 -34.31 7.75 13.48
C MET A 1 -33.47 8.91 14.00
N LYS A 2 -32.14 8.86 13.83
CA LYS A 2 -31.22 10.00 13.79
C LYS A 2 -29.93 9.49 13.11
N LYS A 3 -29.59 10.19 12.01
CA LYS A 3 -28.48 9.96 11.08
C LYS A 3 -27.13 10.15 11.80
N LEU A 4 -26.11 9.32 11.55
CA LEU A 4 -25.03 9.50 10.56
C LEU A 4 -24.50 10.94 10.51
N ASP A 5 -23.17 11.05 10.61
CA ASP A 5 -22.27 11.98 9.91
C ASP A 5 -21.09 12.35 10.83
N ASN A 6 -19.99 11.58 10.77
CA ASN A 6 -18.69 12.08 11.23
C ASN A 6 -17.55 11.36 10.51
N GLU A 7 -17.35 11.69 9.23
CA GLU A 7 -16.23 11.19 8.42
C GLU A 7 -15.63 12.29 7.53
N ALA A 8 -15.71 13.55 7.98
CA ALA A 8 -15.11 14.70 7.28
C ALA A 8 -13.86 15.27 7.98
N ALA A 9 -13.48 14.72 9.14
CA ALA A 9 -12.49 15.37 10.02
C ALA A 9 -11.01 15.11 9.66
N ALA A 10 -10.71 14.25 8.69
CA ALA A 10 -9.31 13.90 8.39
C ALA A 10 -8.61 14.85 7.39
N PHE A 11 -9.34 15.72 6.69
CA PHE A 11 -8.78 16.55 5.61
C PHE A 11 -8.31 17.95 6.04
N ASP A 12 -8.61 18.37 7.27
CA ASP A 12 -8.32 19.74 7.74
C ASP A 12 -6.92 19.91 8.35
N GLU A 13 -6.24 18.85 8.78
CA GLU A 13 -4.94 18.97 9.48
C GLU A 13 -3.74 19.33 8.57
N LEU A 14 -3.88 19.23 7.24
CA LEU A 14 -2.81 19.60 6.30
C LEU A 14 -2.89 21.04 5.77
N GLY A 15 -3.84 21.86 6.24
CA GLY A 15 -3.96 23.26 5.81
C GLY A 15 -4.24 23.45 4.31
N ILE A 16 -4.62 22.39 3.60
CA ILE A 16 -5.04 22.44 2.20
C ILE A 16 -6.49 22.91 2.18
N LYS A 17 -6.71 24.23 2.12
CA LYS A 17 -8.02 24.77 1.75
C LYS A 17 -8.28 24.42 0.29
N ILE A 18 -8.93 23.29 0.04
CA ILE A 18 -9.46 22.97 -1.28
C ILE A 18 -10.55 24.00 -1.56
N ALA A 19 -10.29 24.89 -2.53
CA ALA A 19 -11.26 25.87 -2.97
C ALA A 19 -12.52 25.14 -3.45
N VAL A 20 -13.60 25.34 -2.70
CA VAL A 20 -14.96 24.93 -3.06
C VAL A 20 -15.30 25.61 -4.39
N GLY A 21 -15.10 24.90 -5.51
CA GLY A 21 -15.31 25.47 -6.85
C GLY A 21 -14.76 24.69 -8.05
N SER A 22 -13.95 23.65 -7.86
CA SER A 22 -13.51 22.75 -8.94
C SER A 22 -13.58 21.32 -8.43
N GLY A 23 -14.74 20.67 -8.56
CA GLY A 23 -14.93 19.29 -8.12
C GLY A 23 -13.81 18.40 -8.67
N ILE A 24 -13.02 17.82 -7.78
CA ILE A 24 -12.04 16.81 -8.14
C ILE A 24 -12.81 15.68 -8.83
N LYS A 25 -12.44 15.34 -10.07
CA LYS A 25 -13.09 14.26 -10.80
C LYS A 25 -12.91 12.95 -10.05
N THR A 26 -14.01 12.29 -9.74
CA THR A 26 -14.05 10.97 -9.12
C THR A 26 -14.40 9.90 -10.14
N GLY A 27 -14.13 8.63 -9.79
CA GLY A 27 -14.24 7.50 -10.70
C GLY A 27 -13.04 7.38 -11.61
N LYS A 28 -13.22 6.75 -12.78
CA LYS A 28 -12.14 6.49 -13.73
C LYS A 28 -11.59 7.80 -14.30
N LEU A 29 -10.28 7.96 -14.17
CA LEU A 29 -9.53 9.09 -14.72
C LEU A 29 -9.08 8.78 -16.16
N GLU A 30 -8.90 9.82 -16.94
CA GLU A 30 -8.27 9.80 -18.25
C GLU A 30 -6.95 10.58 -18.20
N LEU A 31 -6.07 10.38 -19.18
CA LEU A 31 -4.74 11.03 -19.17
C LEU A 31 -4.81 12.56 -19.08
N THR A 32 -5.88 13.18 -19.59
CA THR A 32 -6.12 14.63 -19.53
C THR A 32 -6.51 15.14 -18.14
N ASP A 33 -6.93 14.25 -17.24
CA ASP A 33 -7.37 14.63 -15.89
C ASP A 33 -6.19 14.83 -14.92
N PHE A 34 -4.99 14.32 -15.24
CA PHE A 34 -3.79 14.43 -14.40
C PHE A 34 -3.15 15.83 -14.45
N SER A 35 -3.90 16.82 -13.98
CA SER A 35 -3.39 18.18 -13.76
C SER A 35 -2.34 18.21 -12.66
N LYS A 36 -1.61 19.34 -12.55
CA LYS A 36 -0.64 19.55 -11.47
C LYS A 36 -1.26 19.38 -10.08
N GLU A 37 -2.50 19.80 -9.89
CA GLU A 37 -3.20 19.69 -8.61
C GLU A 37 -3.56 18.24 -8.27
N ILE A 38 -4.07 17.47 -9.25
CA ILE A 38 -4.35 16.05 -9.06
C ILE A 38 -3.06 15.29 -8.76
N MET A 39 -1.98 15.58 -9.49
CA MET A 39 -0.69 14.90 -9.29
C MET A 39 -0.06 15.15 -7.91
N LYS A 40 -0.43 16.22 -7.18
CA LYS A 40 -0.01 16.44 -5.78
C LYS A 40 -0.65 15.44 -4.81
N THR A 41 -1.82 14.90 -5.14
CA THR A 41 -2.56 13.92 -4.31
C THR A 41 -2.10 12.47 -4.56
N LYS A 42 -1.25 12.26 -5.57
CA LYS A 42 -0.81 10.92 -5.96
C LYS A 42 -0.03 10.25 -4.83
N PRO A 43 -0.34 8.98 -4.48
CA PRO A 43 0.41 8.23 -3.46
C PRO A 43 1.91 8.19 -3.77
N MET A 44 2.74 8.33 -2.73
CA MET A 44 4.19 8.35 -2.90
C MET A 44 4.70 7.01 -3.46
N ASN A 45 5.64 7.05 -4.41
CA ASN A 45 6.22 5.88 -5.11
C ASN A 45 5.24 4.95 -5.85
N SER A 46 3.95 5.28 -5.90
CA SER A 46 2.98 4.57 -6.75
C SER A 46 3.28 4.71 -8.24
N PRO A 47 2.72 3.86 -9.12
CA PRO A 47 2.98 3.91 -10.55
C PRO A 47 2.70 5.30 -11.17
N ILE A 48 3.53 5.71 -12.14
CA ILE A 48 3.31 6.97 -12.86
C ILE A 48 2.12 6.78 -13.81
N PRO A 49 1.08 7.65 -13.78
CA PRO A 49 -0.13 7.47 -14.59
C PRO A 49 0.14 7.16 -16.05
N GLU A 50 0.89 8.01 -16.75
CA GLU A 50 1.20 7.81 -18.18
C GLU A 50 1.81 6.42 -18.48
N LYS A 51 2.72 5.95 -17.62
CA LYS A 51 3.34 4.63 -17.77
C LYS A 51 2.36 3.50 -17.47
N TRP A 52 1.44 3.71 -16.54
CA TRP A 52 0.41 2.74 -16.17
C TRP A 52 -0.60 2.53 -17.31
N TYR A 53 -1.12 3.61 -17.89
CA TYR A 53 -2.00 3.53 -19.06
C TYR A 53 -1.31 2.90 -20.26
N ARG A 54 -0.02 3.21 -20.50
CA ARG A 54 0.74 2.57 -21.59
C ARG A 54 0.87 1.05 -21.44
N LYS A 55 0.80 0.52 -20.22
CA LYS A 55 0.76 -0.93 -19.94
C LYS A 55 -0.65 -1.53 -20.08
N GLY A 56 -1.66 -0.73 -20.41
CA GLY A 56 -3.06 -1.14 -20.49
C GLY A 56 -3.80 -1.08 -19.15
N GLY A 57 -3.23 -0.44 -18.13
CA GLY A 57 -3.90 -0.23 -16.85
C GLY A 57 -4.81 1.00 -16.85
N THR A 58 -5.63 1.12 -15.81
CA THR A 58 -6.48 2.29 -15.55
C THR A 58 -6.27 2.79 -14.13
N ILE A 59 -6.63 4.05 -13.88
CA ILE A 59 -6.61 4.66 -12.56
C ILE A 59 -7.99 5.25 -12.28
N SER A 60 -8.49 5.08 -11.06
CA SER A 60 -9.65 5.77 -10.55
C SER A 60 -9.34 6.47 -9.23
N MET A 61 -10.17 7.44 -8.87
CA MET A 61 -10.06 8.15 -7.60
C MET A 61 -11.41 8.29 -6.92
N GLU A 62 -11.44 8.06 -5.62
CA GLU A 62 -12.63 8.23 -4.77
C GLU A 62 -12.75 9.67 -4.24
N GLU A 63 -13.92 10.01 -3.69
CA GLU A 63 -14.20 11.34 -3.11
C GLU A 63 -13.24 11.69 -1.96
N ASN A 64 -12.81 10.69 -1.19
CA ASN A 64 -11.84 10.82 -0.10
C ASN A 64 -10.38 10.94 -0.62
N GLY A 65 -10.15 11.01 -1.93
CA GLY A 65 -8.82 11.10 -2.52
C GLY A 65 -8.06 9.78 -2.61
N THR A 66 -8.69 8.63 -2.32
CA THR A 66 -8.07 7.32 -2.51
C THR A 66 -7.85 7.02 -3.99
N TRP A 67 -6.60 6.74 -4.36
CA TRP A 67 -6.25 6.31 -5.71
C TRP A 67 -6.36 4.79 -5.82
N THR A 68 -6.97 4.30 -6.89
CA THR A 68 -7.01 2.88 -7.21
C THR A 68 -6.38 2.65 -8.57
N TYR A 69 -5.41 1.74 -8.64
CA TYR A 69 -4.77 1.32 -9.87
C TYR A 69 -5.33 -0.05 -10.25
N THR A 70 -5.73 -0.22 -11.50
CA THR A 70 -6.15 -1.52 -12.07
C THR A 70 -5.21 -1.87 -13.22
N ASN A 71 -4.60 -3.06 -13.21
CA ASN A 71 -3.72 -3.49 -14.29
C ASN A 71 -4.52 -4.07 -15.47
N LYS A 72 -3.83 -4.43 -16.57
CA LYS A 72 -4.49 -4.97 -17.77
C LYS A 72 -5.17 -6.32 -17.54
N GLN A 73 -4.82 -7.03 -16.47
CA GLN A 73 -5.42 -8.30 -16.05
C GLN A 73 -6.67 -8.09 -15.17
N GLY A 74 -7.01 -6.85 -14.82
CA GLY A 74 -8.15 -6.51 -13.97
C GLY A 74 -7.86 -6.58 -12.47
N GLN A 75 -6.63 -6.86 -12.05
CA GLN A 75 -6.22 -6.80 -10.64
C GLN A 75 -6.15 -5.33 -10.22
N SER A 76 -6.73 -5.01 -9.05
CA SER A 76 -6.76 -3.64 -8.52
C SER A 76 -6.12 -3.55 -7.13
N VAL A 77 -5.40 -2.46 -6.87
CA VAL A 77 -4.89 -2.08 -5.54
C VAL A 77 -5.25 -0.61 -5.29
N SER A 78 -5.92 -0.38 -4.16
CA SER A 78 -6.28 0.95 -3.66
C SER A 78 -5.22 1.48 -2.72
N TYR A 79 -5.10 2.80 -2.63
CA TYR A 79 -4.07 3.47 -1.83
C TYR A 79 -4.68 4.43 -0.80
N PRO A 80 -5.47 3.93 0.18
CA PRO A 80 -6.01 4.78 1.24
C PRO A 80 -4.86 5.45 2.01
N ASN A 81 -4.98 6.76 2.25
CA ASN A 81 -3.95 7.58 2.91
C ASN A 81 -2.54 7.44 2.29
N GLY A 82 -2.45 7.03 1.02
CA GLY A 82 -1.19 6.86 0.29
C GLY A 82 -0.50 5.50 0.45
N TYR A 83 -1.06 4.55 1.20
CA TYR A 83 -0.50 3.21 1.42
C TYR A 83 -1.32 2.14 0.69
N PRO A 84 -0.69 1.12 0.10
CA PRO A 84 -1.40 0.11 -0.67
C PRO A 84 -2.22 -0.81 0.23
N ASP A 85 -3.49 -1.01 -0.11
CA ASP A 85 -4.29 -2.08 0.46
C ASP A 85 -4.09 -3.37 -0.34
N PHE A 86 -3.26 -4.26 0.20
CA PHE A 86 -3.00 -5.58 -0.38
C PHE A 86 -3.92 -6.69 0.12
N THR A 87 -4.94 -6.39 0.95
CA THR A 87 -5.83 -7.38 1.55
C THR A 87 -6.35 -8.46 0.57
N PRO A 88 -6.75 -8.12 -0.67
CA PRO A 88 -7.21 -9.13 -1.63
C PRO A 88 -6.14 -10.12 -2.11
N TYR A 89 -4.86 -9.84 -1.87
CA TYR A 89 -3.69 -10.59 -2.34
C TYR A 89 -2.83 -11.14 -1.20
N TYR A 90 -3.36 -11.15 0.01
CA TYR A 90 -2.73 -11.85 1.12
C TYR A 90 -2.67 -13.35 0.84
N HIS A 91 -1.66 -14.01 1.40
CA HIS A 91 -1.63 -15.47 1.40
C HIS A 91 -2.90 -16.01 2.07
N PRO A 92 -3.62 -16.97 1.46
CA PRO A 92 -4.96 -17.37 1.90
C PRO A 92 -5.01 -18.00 3.29
N THR A 93 -3.92 -18.60 3.74
CA THR A 93 -3.85 -19.33 5.03
C THR A 93 -2.87 -18.74 6.05
N VAL A 94 -1.98 -17.83 5.64
CA VAL A 94 -0.97 -17.25 6.54
C VAL A 94 -1.50 -15.91 7.02
N LYS A 95 -1.74 -15.79 8.32
CA LYS A 95 -2.27 -14.57 8.93
C LYS A 95 -1.18 -13.49 9.03
N PRO A 96 -1.55 -12.20 9.04
CA PRO A 96 -0.64 -11.13 9.45
C PRO A 96 -0.01 -11.42 10.80
N VAL A 97 1.26 -11.05 10.95
CA VAL A 97 2.03 -11.24 12.18
C VAL A 97 2.66 -9.93 12.63
N GLU A 98 2.76 -9.72 13.94
CA GLU A 98 3.47 -8.56 14.50
C GLU A 98 4.93 -8.94 14.79
N ILE A 99 5.86 -8.07 14.40
CA ILE A 99 7.28 -8.21 14.72
C ILE A 99 7.85 -6.89 15.23
N GLU A 100 8.93 -6.97 15.99
CA GLU A 100 9.78 -5.81 16.21
C GLU A 100 10.62 -5.55 14.94
N VAL A 101 10.24 -4.54 14.15
CA VAL A 101 10.92 -4.17 12.90
C VAL A 101 12.37 -3.75 13.18
N THR A 102 13.30 -4.36 12.45
CA THR A 102 14.74 -4.20 12.66
C THR A 102 15.24 -2.81 12.27
N LYS A 103 16.10 -2.24 13.12
CA LYS A 103 16.76 -0.95 12.94
C LYS A 103 18.30 -1.11 13.08
N PRO A 104 19.13 -0.67 12.12
CA PRO A 104 18.76 -0.10 10.82
C PRO A 104 18.06 -1.11 9.91
N LYS A 105 17.44 -0.62 8.84
CA LYS A 105 16.66 -1.42 7.88
C LYS A 105 17.40 -2.68 7.44
N ASN A 106 16.83 -3.84 7.75
CA ASN A 106 17.30 -5.15 7.30
C ASN A 106 16.10 -6.08 7.03
N PRO A 107 15.59 -6.11 5.78
CA PRO A 107 14.43 -6.92 5.42
C PRO A 107 14.63 -8.41 5.68
N GLN A 108 15.83 -8.96 5.50
CA GLN A 108 16.09 -10.39 5.73
C GLN A 108 15.91 -10.76 7.21
N THR A 109 16.31 -9.90 8.14
CA THR A 109 16.07 -10.12 9.57
C THR A 109 14.58 -10.07 9.89
N ASP A 110 13.85 -9.12 9.30
CA ASP A 110 12.40 -9.00 9.50
C ASP A 110 11.63 -10.18 8.89
N PHE A 111 12.06 -10.66 7.71
CA PHE A 111 11.47 -11.85 7.08
C PHE A 111 11.71 -13.09 7.93
N LYS A 112 12.89 -13.20 8.56
CA LYS A 112 13.16 -14.26 9.52
C LYS A 112 12.20 -14.21 10.71
N LYS A 113 12.04 -13.04 11.34
CA LYS A 113 11.11 -12.84 12.46
C LYS A 113 9.67 -13.16 12.07
N ALA A 114 9.24 -12.73 10.88
CA ALA A 114 7.89 -12.97 10.38
C ALA A 114 7.64 -14.46 10.09
N ASN A 115 8.60 -15.16 9.50
CA ASN A 115 8.52 -16.62 9.33
C ASN A 115 8.42 -17.34 10.67
N GLU A 116 9.24 -16.96 11.65
CA GLU A 116 9.22 -17.54 12.99
C GLU A 116 7.87 -17.32 13.69
N GLU A 117 7.34 -16.09 13.66
CA GLU A 117 6.04 -15.74 14.25
C GLU A 117 4.87 -16.42 13.54
N ALA A 118 4.95 -16.58 12.21
CA ALA A 118 3.94 -17.28 11.42
C ALA A 118 4.05 -18.82 11.51
N GLY A 119 5.06 -19.36 12.21
CA GLY A 119 5.32 -20.79 12.31
C GLY A 119 5.80 -21.43 11.00
N LEU A 120 6.33 -20.63 10.06
CA LEU A 120 6.79 -21.09 8.76
C LEU A 120 8.22 -21.62 8.82
N ASN A 121 8.44 -22.77 8.18
CA ASN A 121 9.72 -23.42 8.06
C ASN A 121 9.75 -24.29 6.78
N LYS A 122 10.80 -25.08 6.57
CA LYS A 122 10.93 -25.92 5.36
C LYS A 122 9.89 -27.05 5.27
N ASP A 123 9.28 -27.42 6.39
CA ASP A 123 8.33 -28.53 6.52
C ASP A 123 6.88 -28.03 6.78
N SER A 124 6.64 -26.71 6.77
CA SER A 124 5.30 -26.11 6.88
C SER A 124 4.59 -26.00 5.53
N ASP A 125 3.30 -25.63 5.57
CA ASP A 125 2.52 -25.26 4.38
C ASP A 125 1.94 -23.84 4.54
N PRO A 126 2.42 -22.84 3.77
CA PRO A 126 3.46 -22.97 2.76
C PRO A 126 4.86 -23.19 3.39
N SER A 127 5.78 -23.80 2.63
CA SER A 127 7.16 -23.97 3.09
C SER A 127 8.02 -22.75 2.75
N VAL A 128 9.07 -22.50 3.53
CA VAL A 128 10.08 -21.46 3.22
C VAL A 128 11.40 -22.07 2.73
N PRO A 129 12.02 -21.52 1.67
CA PRO A 129 13.27 -22.05 1.12
C PRO A 129 14.50 -21.77 2.00
N ALA A 130 14.40 -20.78 2.89
CA ALA A 130 15.38 -20.49 3.93
C ALA A 130 14.69 -19.73 5.07
N SER A 131 15.25 -19.79 6.28
CA SER A 131 14.63 -19.16 7.46
C SER A 131 14.38 -17.66 7.29
N ASN A 132 15.16 -16.96 6.46
CA ASN A 132 15.06 -15.52 6.21
C ASN A 132 14.48 -15.17 4.82
N LYS A 133 13.82 -16.13 4.17
CA LYS A 133 13.14 -15.94 2.89
C LYS A 133 11.65 -16.23 3.05
N PRO A 134 10.76 -15.47 2.41
CA PRO A 134 9.34 -15.82 2.37
C PRO A 134 9.13 -17.13 1.58
N PRO A 135 7.94 -17.73 1.66
CA PRO A 135 7.51 -18.76 0.72
C PRO A 135 7.67 -18.33 -0.75
N ASP A 136 7.87 -19.31 -1.64
CA ASP A 136 7.96 -19.05 -3.09
C ASP A 136 6.68 -18.37 -3.61
N ASP A 137 6.82 -17.47 -4.58
CA ASP A 137 5.77 -16.62 -5.16
C ASP A 137 5.14 -15.58 -4.20
N TYR A 138 5.65 -15.46 -2.97
CA TYR A 138 5.21 -14.48 -1.99
C TYR A 138 6.36 -13.61 -1.47
N THR A 139 6.00 -12.45 -0.92
CA THR A 139 6.92 -11.60 -0.16
C THR A 139 6.26 -11.12 1.11
N TRP A 140 7.06 -11.01 2.18
CA TRP A 140 6.62 -10.29 3.36
C TRP A 140 6.61 -8.78 3.06
N HIS A 141 5.46 -8.16 3.28
CA HIS A 141 5.20 -6.73 3.15
C HIS A 141 5.10 -6.08 4.53
N HIS A 142 5.86 -5.01 4.76
CA HIS A 142 5.74 -4.19 5.96
C HIS A 142 4.53 -3.27 5.85
N HIS A 143 3.51 -3.53 6.67
CA HIS A 143 2.31 -2.70 6.80
C HIS A 143 2.66 -1.29 7.31
N GLU A 144 1.83 -0.29 7.01
CA GLU A 144 2.06 1.11 7.37
C GLU A 144 2.01 1.38 8.89
N ASP A 145 1.51 0.43 9.68
CA ASP A 145 1.49 0.52 11.15
C ASP A 145 2.88 0.37 11.78
N GLY A 146 3.87 -0.02 10.97
CA GLY A 146 5.27 -0.12 11.37
C GLY A 146 5.64 -1.33 12.22
N LYS A 147 4.72 -2.28 12.44
CA LYS A 147 4.95 -3.49 13.24
C LYS A 147 4.37 -4.76 12.61
N THR A 148 3.39 -4.64 11.73
CA THR A 148 2.75 -5.78 11.10
C THR A 148 3.46 -6.16 9.80
N MET A 149 3.67 -7.46 9.63
CA MET A 149 4.13 -8.09 8.40
C MET A 149 2.98 -8.89 7.80
N VAL A 150 2.74 -8.71 6.51
CA VAL A 150 1.73 -9.47 5.78
C VAL A 150 2.38 -10.19 4.61
N LEU A 151 2.04 -11.46 4.42
CA LEU A 151 2.53 -12.24 3.29
C LEU A 151 1.65 -11.94 2.07
N VAL A 152 2.23 -11.35 1.02
CA VAL A 152 1.53 -10.85 -0.17
C VAL A 152 2.11 -11.51 -1.43
N ASP A 153 1.27 -11.77 -2.42
CA ASP A 153 1.70 -12.20 -3.76
C ASP A 153 2.82 -11.29 -4.31
N GLU A 154 3.96 -11.89 -4.70
CA GLU A 154 5.16 -11.14 -5.05
C GLU A 154 4.97 -10.32 -6.33
N ASP A 155 4.23 -10.84 -7.31
CA ASP A 155 3.99 -10.19 -8.59
C ASP A 155 3.10 -8.97 -8.42
N ILE A 156 2.05 -9.08 -7.60
CA ILE A 156 1.21 -7.96 -7.18
C ILE A 156 2.06 -6.90 -6.46
N HIS A 157 2.81 -7.30 -5.42
CA HIS A 157 3.61 -6.38 -4.63
C HIS A 157 4.64 -5.62 -5.50
N ARG A 158 5.20 -6.29 -6.51
CA ARG A 158 6.18 -5.71 -7.44
C ARG A 158 5.55 -4.79 -8.49
N GLU A 159 4.37 -5.13 -9.01
CA GLU A 159 3.68 -4.33 -10.02
C GLU A 159 3.08 -3.05 -9.43
N PHE A 160 2.41 -3.18 -8.28
CA PHE A 160 1.79 -2.08 -7.54
C PHE A 160 2.80 -1.43 -6.60
N ARG A 161 3.73 -0.68 -7.20
CA ARG A 161 4.80 0.02 -6.47
C ARG A 161 4.23 0.95 -5.40
N HIS A 162 4.97 1.12 -4.31
CA HIS A 162 4.53 1.88 -3.14
C HIS A 162 5.72 2.26 -2.26
N ILE A 163 5.48 3.12 -1.28
CA ILE A 163 6.36 3.27 -0.12
C ILE A 163 5.97 2.20 0.92
N GLY A 164 6.89 1.31 1.28
CA GLY A 164 6.62 0.30 2.32
C GLY A 164 6.69 0.91 3.73
N GLY A 165 5.97 0.35 4.70
CA GLY A 165 5.91 0.87 6.07
C GLY A 165 7.27 0.94 6.78
N GLN A 166 8.20 0.05 6.42
CA GLN A 166 9.58 0.11 6.93
C GLN A 166 10.31 1.42 6.58
N SER A 167 9.95 2.06 5.45
CA SER A 167 10.52 3.36 5.07
C SER A 167 9.92 4.52 5.88
N THR A 168 8.73 4.35 6.45
CA THR A 168 8.15 5.30 7.43
C THR A 168 8.81 5.14 8.80
N VAL A 169 9.06 3.89 9.23
CA VAL A 169 9.70 3.58 10.52
C VAL A 169 11.20 3.93 10.57
N ASN A 170 11.91 3.79 9.44
CA ASN A 170 13.36 4.01 9.33
C ASN A 170 13.75 5.25 8.49
N GLY A 171 12.79 5.89 7.83
CA GLY A 171 13.01 7.15 7.11
C GLY A 171 12.78 8.36 8.01
N LYS A 172 13.36 9.50 7.62
CA LYS A 172 13.24 10.82 8.29
C LYS A 172 11.81 11.42 8.26
N ASN A 173 10.78 10.59 8.30
CA ASN A 173 9.38 11.01 8.35
C ASN A 173 8.71 10.53 9.65
N ALA A 174 9.50 10.28 10.70
CA ALA A 174 8.98 10.44 12.06
C ALA A 174 8.63 11.93 12.20
N GLU A 175 7.36 12.20 12.42
CA GLU A 175 6.76 13.53 12.49
C GLU A 175 7.54 14.51 13.38
N GLY A 176 7.63 15.76 12.92
CA GLY A 176 7.72 16.95 13.77
C GLY A 176 9.09 17.28 14.39
N ASP A 177 9.81 18.19 13.74
CA ASP A 177 10.54 19.27 14.42
C ASP A 177 10.27 20.58 13.65
#